data_AF-A0A2V5YQD8-F1
#
_entry.id   AF-A0A2V5YQD8-F1
#
_cell.length_a   1.000
_cell.length_b   1.000
_cell.length_c   1.000
_cell.angle_alpha   90.00
_cell.angle_beta   90.00
_cell.angle_gamma   90.00
#
_symmetry.space_group_name_H-M   'P 1'
#
loop_
_entity.id
_entity.type
_entity.pdbx_description
1 polymer ?
#
loop_
_entity_poly.entity_id
_entity_poly.type
_entity_poly.pdbx_seq_one_letter_code
_entity_poly.pdbx_strand_id
1 'polypeptide(L)'
;MSGVNGVIYLSRAIVMKPLGRLLLAFSAILLAIGAWIHAAGFGRMSAGVAKSDLSPFLGKGFKVLWLQDSTIAIVLAIVFAVVALRAAAGSKPVIVLLALVPVVTAALTYYFIGNFFGGHIFLVAGIAAILGALLYPVTKLL
;
A
#
# COMPACT_ATOMS: atom_id res chain seq x y z
N MET A 1 43.09 -6.15 -2.06
CA MET A 1 41.91 -5.80 -1.22
C MET A 1 40.59 -5.64 -2.03
N SER A 2 40.55 -5.92 -3.35
CA SER A 2 39.34 -5.77 -4.18
C SER A 2 38.36 -6.96 -4.15
N GLY A 3 38.83 -8.18 -3.86
CA GLY A 3 37.99 -9.40 -3.95
C GLY A 3 36.97 -9.58 -2.82
N VAL A 4 37.33 -9.21 -1.58
CA VAL A 4 36.44 -9.35 -0.40
C VAL A 4 35.23 -8.40 -0.52
N ASN A 5 35.45 -7.18 -1.01
CA ASN A 5 34.38 -6.23 -1.24
C ASN A 5 33.40 -6.73 -2.31
N GLY A 6 33.89 -7.32 -3.41
CA GLY A 6 33.04 -7.86 -4.47
C GLY A 6 32.08 -8.97 -4.01
N VAL A 7 32.56 -9.89 -3.17
CA VAL A 7 31.75 -10.99 -2.62
C VAL A 7 30.68 -10.48 -1.64
N ILE A 8 31.00 -9.45 -0.85
CA ILE A 8 30.06 -8.81 0.07
C ILE A 8 28.96 -8.04 -0.70
N TYR A 9 29.30 -7.35 -1.79
CA TYR A 9 28.30 -6.67 -2.63
C TYR A 9 27.37 -7.66 -3.34
N LEU A 10 27.90 -8.77 -3.85
CA LEU A 10 27.11 -9.77 -4.56
C LEU A 10 26.13 -10.49 -3.63
N SER A 11 26.59 -10.91 -2.45
CA SER A 11 25.75 -11.56 -1.43
C SER A 11 24.64 -10.65 -0.92
N ARG A 12 24.90 -9.35 -0.71
CA ARG A 12 23.86 -8.37 -0.38
C ARG A 12 22.82 -8.23 -1.48
N ALA A 13 23.22 -8.12 -2.74
CA ALA A 13 22.28 -7.99 -3.86
C ALA A 13 21.37 -9.21 -4.02
N ILE A 14 21.91 -10.42 -3.78
CA ILE A 14 21.17 -11.69 -3.84
C ILE A 14 20.08 -11.75 -2.76
N VAL A 15 20.32 -11.23 -1.55
CA VAL A 15 19.37 -11.28 -0.43
C VAL A 15 18.37 -10.11 -0.43
N MET A 16 18.82 -8.91 -0.80
CA MET A 16 17.99 -7.69 -0.75
C MET A 16 16.85 -7.72 -1.78
N LYS A 17 17.09 -8.32 -2.96
CA LYS A 17 16.08 -8.39 -4.03
C LYS A 17 14.88 -9.30 -3.68
N PRO A 18 15.05 -10.54 -3.17
CA PRO A 18 13.96 -11.37 -2.66
C PRO A 18 13.19 -10.71 -1.52
N LEU A 19 13.90 -10.10 -0.56
CA LEU A 19 13.28 -9.42 0.58
C LEU A 19 12.40 -8.25 0.12
N GLY A 20 12.90 -7.43 -0.82
CA GLY A 20 12.10 -6.33 -1.39
C GLY A 20 10.83 -6.82 -2.08
N ARG A 21 10.91 -7.92 -2.83
CA ARG A 21 9.75 -8.56 -3.49
C ARG A 21 8.76 -9.12 -2.48
N LEU A 22 9.24 -9.76 -1.42
CA LEU A 22 8.40 -10.30 -0.35
C LEU A 22 7.64 -9.19 0.36
N LEU A 23 8.29 -8.06 0.67
CA LEU A 23 7.65 -6.90 1.29
C LEU A 23 6.58 -6.27 0.39
N LEU A 24 6.83 -6.18 -0.92
CA LEU A 24 5.83 -5.71 -1.89
C LEU A 24 4.65 -6.67 -2.01
N ALA A 25 4.89 -7.98 -2.04
CA ALA A 25 3.83 -8.99 -2.04
C ALA A 25 3.01 -8.94 -0.74
N PHE A 26 3.67 -8.78 0.40
CA PHE A 26 3.02 -8.61 1.69
C PHE A 26 2.14 -7.36 1.73
N SER A 27 2.66 -6.22 1.26
CA SER A 27 1.89 -4.97 1.11
C SER A 27 0.66 -5.18 0.23
N ALA A 28 0.82 -5.85 -0.92
CA ALA A 28 -0.29 -6.15 -1.82
C ALA A 28 -1.39 -6.98 -1.16
N ILE A 29 -1.00 -8.02 -0.40
CA ILE A 29 -1.96 -8.87 0.32
C ILE A 29 -2.71 -8.07 1.39
N LEU A 30 -2.00 -7.26 2.18
CA LEU A 30 -2.62 -6.42 3.21
C LEU A 30 -3.61 -5.42 2.61
N LEU A 31 -3.25 -4.75 1.51
CA LEU A 31 -4.15 -3.82 0.83
C LEU A 31 -5.37 -4.51 0.23
N ALA A 32 -5.21 -5.69 -0.36
CA ALA A 32 -6.34 -6.46 -0.89
C ALA A 32 -7.30 -6.91 0.22
N ILE A 33 -6.78 -7.42 1.34
CA ILE A 33 -7.58 -7.81 2.51
C ILE A 33 -8.26 -6.58 3.12
N GLY A 34 -7.52 -5.47 3.28
CA GLY A 34 -8.05 -4.21 3.78
C GLY A 34 -9.19 -3.68 2.91
N ALA A 35 -9.00 -3.66 1.58
CA ALA A 35 -10.01 -3.25 0.62
C ALA A 35 -11.29 -4.09 0.72
N TRP A 36 -11.13 -5.41 0.86
CA TRP A 36 -12.24 -6.36 1.02
C TRP A 36 -13.02 -6.10 2.32
N ILE A 37 -12.34 -6.03 3.45
CA ILE A 37 -12.97 -5.77 4.76
C ILE A 37 -13.68 -4.42 4.75
N HIS A 38 -13.04 -3.39 4.20
CA HIS A 38 -13.61 -2.04 4.10
C HIS A 38 -14.85 -2.01 3.22
N ALA A 39 -14.81 -2.64 2.04
CA ALA A 39 -15.96 -2.73 1.14
C ALA A 39 -17.11 -3.53 1.77
N ALA A 40 -16.82 -4.62 2.48
CA ALA A 40 -17.84 -5.39 3.20
C ALA A 40 -18.55 -4.57 4.29
N GLY A 41 -17.91 -3.53 4.83
CA GLY A 41 -18.49 -2.58 5.77
C GLY A 41 -19.49 -1.58 5.15
N PHE A 42 -19.62 -1.51 3.83
CA PHE A 42 -20.39 -0.49 3.12
C PHE A 42 -21.87 -0.41 3.56
N GLY A 43 -22.51 -1.56 3.80
CA GLY A 43 -23.90 -1.59 4.25
C GLY A 43 -24.09 -0.95 5.63
N ARG A 44 -23.19 -1.26 6.58
CA ARG A 44 -23.22 -0.69 7.94
C ARG A 44 -22.97 0.81 7.91
N MET A 45 -21.96 1.24 7.16
CA MET A 45 -21.68 2.65 6.94
C MET A 45 -22.91 3.36 6.34
N SER A 46 -23.48 2.80 5.27
CA SER A 46 -24.60 3.42 4.55
C SER A 46 -25.84 3.57 5.44
N ALA A 47 -26.09 2.60 6.32
CA ALA A 47 -27.14 2.68 7.32
C ALA A 47 -26.87 3.79 8.37
N GLY A 48 -25.61 4.01 8.74
CA GLY A 48 -25.21 5.12 9.61
C GLY A 48 -25.44 6.49 8.93
N VAL A 49 -25.02 6.64 7.68
CA VAL A 49 -25.27 7.85 6.87
C VAL A 49 -26.77 8.14 6.75
N ALA A 50 -27.60 7.13 6.52
CA ALA A 50 -29.05 7.29 6.40
C ALA A 50 -29.72 7.77 7.72
N LYS A 51 -29.07 7.57 8.86
CA LYS A 51 -29.55 8.03 10.18
C LYS A 51 -28.97 9.38 10.60
N SER A 52 -28.06 9.95 9.82
CA SER A 52 -27.45 11.25 10.08
C SER A 52 -28.29 12.41 9.53
N ASP A 53 -27.95 13.62 9.94
CA ASP A 53 -28.49 14.89 9.43
C ASP A 53 -27.71 15.42 8.20
N LEU A 54 -26.84 14.57 7.59
CA LEU A 54 -26.09 14.95 6.40
C LEU A 54 -27.02 15.33 5.25
N SER A 55 -26.66 16.39 4.53
CA SER A 55 -27.34 16.74 3.29
C SER A 55 -27.26 15.60 2.28
N PRO A 56 -28.23 15.47 1.35
CA PRO A 56 -28.22 14.40 0.35
C PRO A 56 -26.94 14.36 -0.49
N PHE A 57 -26.31 15.51 -0.73
CA PHE A 57 -25.04 15.60 -1.42
C PHE A 57 -23.90 14.95 -0.62
N LEU A 58 -23.76 15.32 0.67
CA LEU A 58 -22.71 14.78 1.54
C LEU A 58 -22.91 13.28 1.80
N GLY A 59 -24.15 12.82 1.98
CA GLY A 59 -24.44 11.39 2.16
C GLY A 59 -24.08 10.53 0.95
N LYS A 60 -24.32 11.03 -0.28
CA LYS A 60 -23.89 10.36 -1.52
C LYS A 60 -22.38 10.43 -1.69
N GLY A 61 -21.77 11.59 -1.41
CA GLY A 61 -20.33 11.79 -1.46
C GLY A 61 -19.59 10.83 -0.54
N PHE A 62 -20.06 10.65 0.69
CA PHE A 62 -19.46 9.73 1.65
C PHE A 62 -19.48 8.26 1.16
N LYS A 63 -20.57 7.84 0.50
CA LYS A 63 -20.65 6.50 -0.12
C LYS A 63 -19.64 6.32 -1.25
N VAL A 64 -19.45 7.36 -2.08
CA VAL A 64 -18.43 7.33 -3.14
C VAL A 64 -17.04 7.26 -2.53
N LEU A 65 -16.72 8.12 -1.58
CA LEU A 65 -15.40 8.15 -0.93
C LEU A 65 -15.07 6.82 -0.23
N TRP A 66 -16.06 6.20 0.40
CA TRP A 66 -15.89 4.88 1.01
C TRP A 66 -15.49 3.82 -0.02
N LEU A 67 -16.21 3.73 -1.14
CA LEU A 67 -15.88 2.74 -2.18
C LEU A 67 -14.59 3.10 -2.92
N GLN A 68 -14.33 4.40 -3.12
CA GLN A 68 -13.11 4.90 -3.72
C GLN A 68 -11.87 4.45 -2.95
N ASP A 69 -11.89 4.45 -1.62
CA ASP A 69 -10.76 4.01 -0.80
C ASP A 69 -10.45 2.52 -1.04
N SER A 70 -11.48 1.66 -1.09
CA SER A 70 -11.35 0.25 -1.48
C SER A 70 -10.82 0.09 -2.92
N THR A 71 -11.29 0.92 -3.87
CA THR A 71 -10.82 0.89 -5.26
C THR A 71 -9.34 1.27 -5.36
N ILE A 72 -8.89 2.31 -4.66
CA ILE A 72 -7.49 2.73 -4.64
C ILE A 72 -6.63 1.62 -4.02
N ALA A 73 -7.06 1.06 -2.90
CA ALA A 73 -6.34 -0.03 -2.23
C ALA A 73 -6.18 -1.26 -3.13
N ILE A 74 -7.21 -1.69 -3.86
CA ILE A 74 -7.09 -2.84 -4.77
C ILE A 74 -6.20 -2.53 -5.98
N VAL A 75 -6.25 -1.31 -6.54
CA VAL A 75 -5.35 -0.89 -7.62
C VAL A 75 -3.90 -0.92 -7.16
N LEU A 76 -3.61 -0.37 -5.97
CA LEU A 76 -2.26 -0.41 -5.39
C LEU A 76 -1.82 -1.83 -5.08
N ALA A 77 -2.72 -2.70 -4.59
CA ALA A 77 -2.43 -4.11 -4.38
C ALA A 77 -1.99 -4.80 -5.69
N ILE A 78 -2.72 -4.56 -6.78
CA ILE A 78 -2.38 -5.09 -8.10
C ILE A 78 -1.01 -4.56 -8.57
N VAL A 79 -0.77 -3.26 -8.45
CA VAL A 79 0.51 -2.66 -8.84
C VAL A 79 1.67 -3.28 -8.06
N PHE A 80 1.57 -3.37 -6.73
CA PHE A 80 2.63 -3.94 -5.90
C PHE A 80 2.80 -5.44 -6.14
N ALA A 81 1.73 -6.19 -6.40
CA ALA A 81 1.83 -7.59 -6.80
C ALA A 81 2.56 -7.75 -8.15
N VAL A 82 2.24 -6.91 -9.15
CA VAL A 82 2.91 -6.93 -10.46
C VAL A 82 4.40 -6.63 -10.30
N VAL A 83 4.79 -5.62 -9.51
CA VAL A 83 6.21 -5.31 -9.27
C VAL A 83 6.90 -6.44 -8.47
N ALA A 84 6.21 -7.02 -7.49
CA ALA A 84 6.71 -8.13 -6.71
C ALA A 84 6.98 -9.37 -7.57
N LEU A 85 6.15 -9.63 -8.60
CA LEU A 85 6.33 -10.74 -9.53
C LEU A 85 7.30 -10.41 -10.66
N ARG A 86 7.14 -9.27 -11.32
CA ARG A 86 7.91 -8.86 -12.49
C ARG A 86 8.74 -7.62 -12.19
N ALA A 87 10.03 -7.88 -11.98
CA ALA A 87 10.85 -6.88 -11.34
C ALA A 87 11.07 -5.59 -12.15
N ALA A 88 11.13 -5.72 -13.47
CA ALA A 88 11.35 -4.61 -14.39
C ALA A 88 10.12 -3.70 -14.58
N ALA A 89 8.99 -4.00 -13.93
CA ALA A 89 7.74 -3.28 -14.15
C ALA A 89 7.61 -1.96 -13.36
N GLY A 90 8.51 -1.66 -12.41
CA GLY A 90 8.41 -0.48 -11.57
C GLY A 90 9.76 0.10 -11.19
N SER A 91 9.83 1.44 -11.10
CA SER A 91 10.98 2.16 -10.59
C SER A 91 10.80 2.48 -9.10
N LYS A 92 11.90 2.56 -8.35
CA LYS A 92 11.84 2.86 -6.91
C LYS A 92 11.07 4.14 -6.58
N PRO A 93 11.32 5.29 -7.26
CA PRO A 93 10.63 6.53 -6.92
C PRO A 93 9.12 6.42 -7.12
N VAL A 94 8.68 5.72 -8.18
CA VAL A 94 7.25 5.50 -8.44
C VAL A 94 6.63 4.64 -7.36
N ILE A 95 7.27 3.54 -6.96
CA ILE A 95 6.74 2.67 -5.88
C ILE A 95 6.66 3.46 -4.56
N VAL A 96 7.65 4.28 -4.23
CA VAL A 96 7.63 5.13 -3.03
C VAL A 96 6.48 6.12 -3.10
N LEU A 97 6.31 6.85 -4.22
CA LEU A 97 5.21 7.80 -4.38
C LEU A 97 3.83 7.13 -4.24
N LEU A 98 3.66 5.95 -4.81
CA LEU A 98 2.43 5.16 -4.67
C LEU A 98 2.22 4.67 -3.23
N ALA A 99 3.29 4.27 -2.54
CA ALA A 99 3.23 3.82 -1.15
C ALA A 99 2.96 4.96 -0.16
N LEU A 100 3.17 6.23 -0.54
CA LEU A 100 2.74 7.36 0.28
C LEU A 100 1.22 7.45 0.40
N VAL A 101 0.46 6.97 -0.59
CA VAL A 101 -1.01 6.98 -0.54
C VAL A 101 -1.53 6.28 0.73
N PRO A 102 -1.22 4.99 0.99
CA PRO A 102 -1.68 4.33 2.21
C PRO A 102 -1.04 4.89 3.48
N VAL A 103 0.21 5.41 3.46
CA VAL A 103 0.81 6.06 4.64
C VAL A 103 0.04 7.33 5.01
N VAL A 104 -0.30 8.17 4.04
CA VAL A 104 -1.08 9.39 4.26
C VAL A 104 -2.51 9.04 4.67
N THR A 105 -3.13 8.05 4.04
CA THR A 105 -4.45 7.56 4.46
C THR A 105 -4.42 7.09 5.91
N ALA A 106 -3.39 6.37 6.35
CA ALA A 106 -3.24 5.98 7.75
C ALA A 106 -3.11 7.19 8.68
N ALA A 107 -2.28 8.17 8.33
CA ALA A 107 -2.12 9.40 9.12
C ALA A 107 -3.45 10.16 9.26
N LEU A 108 -4.19 10.34 8.17
CA LEU A 108 -5.50 10.98 8.20
C LEU A 108 -6.54 10.14 8.97
N THR A 109 -6.49 8.82 8.85
CA THR A 109 -7.34 7.91 9.64
C THR A 109 -7.09 8.11 11.13
N TYR A 110 -5.83 8.12 11.57
CA TYR A 110 -5.52 8.36 12.98
C TYR A 110 -5.93 9.75 13.44
N TYR A 111 -5.79 10.76 12.58
CA TYR A 111 -6.19 12.13 12.91
C TYR A 111 -7.71 12.30 13.05
N PHE A 112 -8.49 11.78 12.10
CA PHE A 112 -9.95 12.00 12.06
C PHE A 112 -10.77 10.93 12.79
N ILE A 113 -10.29 9.68 12.86
CA ILE A 113 -11.03 8.54 13.42
C ILE A 113 -10.40 8.07 14.74
N GLY A 114 -9.09 8.28 14.93
CA GLY A 114 -8.35 7.79 16.10
C GLY A 114 -7.78 6.38 15.87
N ASN A 115 -7.61 5.62 16.94
CA ASN A 115 -6.99 4.29 16.91
C ASN A 115 -7.88 3.24 16.21
N PHE A 116 -7.85 3.25 14.87
CA PHE A 116 -8.69 2.42 14.03
C PHE A 116 -7.90 1.31 13.35
N PHE A 117 -8.45 0.09 13.34
CA PHE A 117 -7.82 -1.09 12.75
C PHE A 117 -7.43 -0.89 11.27
N GLY A 118 -8.28 -0.23 10.49
CA GLY A 118 -7.98 0.08 9.08
C GLY A 118 -6.74 0.97 8.92
N GLY A 119 -6.50 1.90 9.85
CA GLY A 119 -5.30 2.75 9.85
C GLY A 119 -4.02 1.93 9.99
N HIS A 120 -4.02 0.91 10.85
CA HIS A 120 -2.88 0.02 11.04
C HIS A 120 -2.58 -0.80 9.78
N ILE A 121 -3.61 -1.31 9.10
CA ILE A 121 -3.44 -2.04 7.83
C ILE A 121 -2.76 -1.14 6.80
N PHE A 122 -3.27 0.07 6.60
CA PHE A 122 -2.71 1.02 5.64
C PHE A 122 -1.27 1.42 5.99
N LEU A 123 -0.99 1.69 7.27
CA LEU A 123 0.36 2.08 7.70
C LEU A 123 1.37 0.95 7.44
N VAL A 124 1.06 -0.27 7.87
CA VAL A 124 1.95 -1.42 7.71
C VAL A 124 2.16 -1.73 6.23
N ALA A 125 1.09 -1.71 5.43
CA ALA A 125 1.20 -1.94 3.99
C ALA A 125 2.05 -0.86 3.29
N GLY A 126 1.86 0.42 3.64
CA GLY A 126 2.62 1.53 3.09
C GLY A 126 4.11 1.47 3.46
N ILE A 127 4.43 1.24 4.73
CA ILE A 127 5.81 1.07 5.20
C ILE A 127 6.46 -0.14 4.52
N ALA A 128 5.76 -1.28 4.43
CA ALA A 128 6.27 -2.46 3.75
C ALA A 128 6.59 -2.18 2.28
N ALA A 129 5.73 -1.44 1.56
CA ALA A 129 6.00 -1.07 0.17
C ALA A 129 7.19 -0.11 0.02
N ILE A 130 7.34 0.87 0.92
CA ILE A 130 8.50 1.78 0.94
C ILE A 130 9.78 0.98 1.17
N LEU A 131 9.83 0.14 2.21
CA LEU A 131 10.99 -0.70 2.50
C LEU A 131 11.27 -1.67 1.34
N GLY A 132 10.22 -2.23 0.74
CA GLY A 132 10.30 -3.08 -0.44
C GLY A 132 10.96 -2.38 -1.62
N ALA A 133 10.60 -1.13 -1.89
CA ALA A 133 11.20 -0.29 -2.93
C ALA A 133 12.66 0.07 -2.64
N LEU A 134 13.00 0.38 -1.39
CA LEU A 134 14.35 0.77 -0.99
C LEU A 134 15.34 -0.42 -1.13
N LEU A 135 14.90 -1.61 -0.70
CA LEU A 135 15.68 -2.85 -0.78
C LEU A 135 15.74 -3.44 -2.19
N TYR A 136 14.91 -2.93 -3.09
CA TYR A 136 14.95 -3.28 -4.49
C TYR A 136 16.26 -2.86 -5.17
N PRO A 137 16.82 -3.57 -6.14
CA PRO A 137 17.94 -3.06 -6.92
C PRO A 137 17.45 -2.09 -8.01
N VAL A 138 18.16 -0.98 -8.21
CA VAL A 138 17.93 -0.10 -9.38
C VAL A 138 18.34 -0.89 -10.61
N THR A 139 17.40 -1.16 -11.52
CA THR A 139 17.77 -1.60 -12.87
C THR A 139 18.36 -0.39 -13.56
N LYS A 140 19.70 -0.34 -13.69
CA LYS A 140 20.30 0.55 -14.68
C LYS A 140 19.89 -0.04 -16.03
N LEU A 141 18.92 0.58 -16.70
CA LEU A 141 18.81 0.45 -18.14
C LEU A 141 20.09 1.11 -18.67
N LEU A 142 21.01 0.27 -19.16
CA LEU A 142 22.11 0.70 -20.01
C LEU A 142 21.53 1.18 -21.34
#